data_AF-A0A1Q9YHL7-F1
#
_entry.id   AF-A0A1Q9YHL7-F1
#
_cell.length_a   1.000
_cell.length_b   1.000
_cell.length_c   1.000
_cell.angle_alpha   90.00
_cell.angle_beta   90.00
_cell.angle_gamma   90.00
#
_symmetry.space_group_name_H-M   'P 1'
#
loop_
_entity.id
_entity.type
_entity.pdbx_description
1 polymer ?
#
loop_
_entity_poly.entity_id
_entity_poly.type
_entity_poly.pdbx_seq_one_letter_code
_entity_poly.pdbx_strand_id
1 'polypeptide(L)'
;MTSDNLTADRRSGRPGRFDGIRRLCHTADMKYTILETLSDTLAHVKTAEGDYMLETVRFPRDQKDLFDWMMQGKSMPEIEEECLQQVQTLGKELDLLQLAGPESHLVKPLRYEIMKIPGGTGWQAEILKPRLMPLSVLRRYHTLTPGEESLLANQLAAALREAKKARLHKNRVLESDVYVAQEHEFLLDLTGLDWPVVPQEECDTLETLVDVVRDPDLRQRLRRQPLFGDVSE
;
A
#
# COMPACT_ATOMS: atom_id res chain seq x y z
N MET A 1 43.67 -41.95 42.53
CA MET A 1 43.66 -42.78 41.31
C MET A 1 42.21 -43.12 41.02
N THR A 2 41.68 -42.49 39.98
CA THR A 2 40.31 -42.64 39.47
C THR A 2 40.37 -43.37 38.13
N SER A 3 39.50 -44.36 37.95
CA SER A 3 39.11 -44.98 36.66
C SER A 3 37.73 -45.61 36.92
N ASP A 4 36.64 -45.00 36.45
CA ASP A 4 35.98 -45.22 35.14
C ASP A 4 35.15 -46.51 35.07
N ASN A 5 33.81 -46.35 35.07
CA ASN A 5 33.00 -46.62 33.88
C ASN A 5 31.49 -46.31 34.08
N LEU A 6 31.06 -45.27 33.35
CA LEU A 6 29.86 -45.15 32.50
C LEU A 6 28.54 -45.86 32.91
N THR A 7 27.48 -45.06 33.13
CA THR A 7 26.36 -44.98 32.16
C THR A 7 25.42 -43.78 32.39
N ALA A 8 25.10 -43.12 31.27
CA ALA A 8 23.86 -42.42 30.93
C ALA A 8 23.47 -41.12 31.67
N ASP A 9 24.00 -40.06 31.06
CA ASP A 9 23.58 -38.66 31.03
C ASP A 9 22.06 -38.44 30.86
N ARG A 10 21.45 -37.71 31.79
CA ARG A 10 20.16 -37.01 31.63
C ARG A 10 20.19 -35.67 32.38
N ARG A 11 21.02 -34.74 31.93
CA ARG A 11 20.81 -33.31 32.17
C ARG A 11 21.19 -32.48 30.93
N SER A 12 20.23 -32.32 30.01
CA SER A 12 20.17 -31.17 29.11
C SER A 12 18.98 -30.31 29.56
N GLY A 13 19.09 -29.01 29.86
CA GLY A 13 20.12 -28.06 29.47
C GLY A 13 19.70 -27.26 28.24
N ARG A 14 18.67 -26.42 28.40
CA ARG A 14 18.34 -25.23 27.59
C ARG A 14 17.82 -25.44 26.14
N PRO A 15 17.02 -24.47 25.64
CA PRO A 15 16.02 -24.70 24.60
C PRO A 15 16.64 -24.71 23.20
N GLY A 16 16.23 -25.69 22.41
CA GLY A 16 16.59 -25.79 21.00
C GLY A 16 15.86 -24.75 20.16
N ARG A 17 16.64 -23.81 19.61
CA ARG A 17 16.52 -23.23 18.26
C ARG A 17 15.12 -22.89 17.74
N PHE A 18 14.68 -21.68 18.06
CA PHE A 18 13.93 -20.82 17.13
C PHE A 18 14.89 -19.75 16.58
N ASP A 19 15.85 -20.17 15.74
CA ASP A 19 16.84 -19.28 15.10
C ASP A 19 16.36 -18.76 13.72
N GLY A 20 15.07 -18.86 13.41
CA GLY A 20 14.49 -18.41 12.13
C GLY A 20 13.83 -17.03 12.15
N ILE A 21 13.49 -16.49 13.33
CA ILE A 21 12.63 -15.29 13.46
C ILE A 21 13.43 -14.06 13.96
N ARG A 22 14.75 -14.21 14.19
CA ARG A 22 15.62 -13.10 14.64
C ARG A 22 16.27 -12.30 13.51
N ARG A 23 15.76 -12.38 12.27
CA ARG A 23 16.26 -11.62 11.11
C ARG A 23 15.20 -10.82 10.34
N LEU A 24 14.14 -10.37 11.01
CA LEU A 24 13.19 -9.40 10.43
C LEU A 24 12.90 -8.22 11.37
N CYS A 25 13.79 -7.96 12.33
CA CYS A 25 13.59 -6.88 13.32
C CYS A 25 14.88 -6.07 13.54
N HIS A 26 15.49 -5.56 12.48
CA HIS A 26 16.46 -4.46 12.43
C HIS A 26 16.07 -3.74 11.13
N THR A 27 15.54 -2.53 11.10
CA THR A 27 15.97 -1.28 11.74
C THR A 27 14.81 -0.27 11.69
N ALA A 28 14.55 0.45 12.78
CA ALA A 28 13.91 1.77 12.73
C ALA A 28 14.87 2.77 12.06
N ASP A 29 15.12 2.58 10.77
CA ASP A 29 16.01 3.44 9.98
C ASP A 29 15.30 4.70 9.53
N MET A 30 13.97 4.68 9.48
CA MET A 30 13.21 5.85 9.06
C MET A 30 13.07 6.84 10.23
N LYS A 31 14.03 7.78 10.31
CA LYS A 31 13.97 8.89 11.27
C LYS A 31 13.18 10.04 10.68
N TYR A 32 12.04 10.33 11.31
CA TYR A 32 11.18 11.45 10.95
C TYR A 32 10.60 12.12 12.19
N THR A 33 10.15 13.37 12.02
CA THR A 33 9.38 14.12 13.01
C THR A 33 8.00 14.38 12.43
N ILE A 34 6.95 13.99 13.14
CA ILE A 34 5.58 14.29 12.73
C ILE A 34 5.33 15.79 12.89
N LEU A 35 4.99 16.46 11.80
CA LEU A 35 4.64 17.88 11.78
C LEU A 35 3.13 18.07 11.99
N GLU A 36 2.32 17.25 11.30
CA GLU A 36 0.86 17.32 11.34
C GLU A 36 0.26 15.94 11.07
N THR A 37 -0.74 15.54 11.86
CA THR A 37 -1.53 14.33 11.61
C THR A 37 -2.76 14.70 10.81
N LEU A 38 -2.90 14.13 9.61
CA LEU A 38 -4.00 14.43 8.69
C LEU A 38 -5.17 13.45 8.85
N SER A 39 -4.85 12.19 9.17
CA SER A 39 -5.81 11.13 9.50
C SER A 39 -5.16 10.07 10.39
N ASP A 40 -5.92 9.03 10.76
CA ASP A 40 -5.42 7.88 11.53
C ASP A 40 -4.31 7.09 10.80
N THR A 41 -4.25 7.21 9.48
CA THR A 41 -3.30 6.51 8.61
C THR A 41 -2.35 7.44 7.89
N LEU A 42 -2.53 8.76 7.94
CA LEU A 42 -1.77 9.70 7.13
C LEU A 42 -1.23 10.86 7.97
N ALA A 43 0.07 11.12 7.87
CA ALA A 43 0.73 12.22 8.55
C ALA A 43 1.70 12.96 7.61
N HIS A 44 1.83 14.25 7.83
CA HIS A 44 2.91 15.06 7.27
C HIS A 44 4.12 14.98 8.19
N VAL A 45 5.26 14.58 7.65
CA VAL A 45 6.48 14.34 8.40
C VAL A 45 7.66 15.07 7.79
N LYS A 46 8.61 15.43 8.66
CA LYS A 46 9.91 15.98 8.27
C LYS A 46 11.00 14.95 8.51
N THR A 47 11.79 14.67 7.48
CA THR A 47 13.00 13.85 7.58
C THR A 47 14.24 14.74 7.44
N ALA A 48 15.43 14.15 7.48
CA ALA A 48 16.66 14.86 7.17
C ALA A 48 16.73 15.35 5.71
N GLU A 49 15.98 14.72 4.80
CA GLU A 49 16.02 14.97 3.35
C GLU A 49 14.97 16.02 2.92
N GLY A 50 13.95 16.28 3.73
CA GLY A 50 12.87 17.22 3.41
C GLY A 50 11.53 16.89 4.08
N ASP A 51 10.46 17.43 3.49
CA ASP A 51 9.08 17.25 3.93
C ASP A 51 8.38 16.18 3.08
N TYR A 52 7.71 15.24 3.74
CA TYR A 52 7.15 14.05 3.11
C TYR A 52 5.80 13.66 3.71
N MET A 53 5.08 12.80 3.00
CA MET A 53 3.86 12.17 3.50
C MET A 53 4.19 10.78 4.03
N LEU A 54 3.76 10.50 5.25
CA LEU A 54 3.84 9.19 5.87
C LEU A 54 2.46 8.56 5.85
N GLU A 55 2.34 7.39 5.24
CA GLU A 55 1.15 6.56 5.34
C GLU A 55 1.42 5.32 6.19
N THR A 56 0.51 4.99 7.10
CA THR A 56 0.59 3.81 7.96
C THR A 56 -0.52 2.84 7.60
N VAL A 57 -0.14 1.62 7.21
CA VAL A 57 -1.05 0.51 6.94
C VAL A 57 -0.90 -0.53 8.04
N ARG A 58 -2.01 -0.96 8.66
CA ARG A 58 -2.00 -1.88 9.82
C ARG A 58 -2.74 -3.18 9.52
N PHE A 59 -2.25 -4.26 10.13
CA PHE A 59 -2.83 -5.61 10.08
C PHE A 59 -2.87 -6.20 11.50
N PRO A 60 -4.05 -6.52 12.06
CA PRO A 60 -5.39 -6.25 11.51
C PRO A 60 -5.68 -4.76 11.39
N ARG A 61 -6.62 -4.37 10.52
CA ARG A 61 -6.90 -2.93 10.25
C ARG A 61 -7.60 -2.29 11.43
N ASP A 62 -8.57 -3.02 11.99
CA ASP A 62 -9.33 -2.61 13.15
C ASP A 62 -9.55 -3.78 14.11
N GLN A 63 -10.17 -3.49 15.25
CA GLN A 63 -10.53 -4.53 16.22
C GLN A 63 -11.58 -5.49 15.68
N LYS A 64 -12.42 -5.05 14.73
CA LYS A 64 -13.50 -5.87 14.19
C LYS A 64 -12.94 -7.01 13.35
N ASP A 65 -11.93 -6.76 12.52
CA ASP A 65 -11.21 -7.80 11.77
C ASP A 65 -10.66 -8.89 12.69
N LEU A 66 -10.08 -8.47 13.82
CA LEU A 66 -9.58 -9.39 14.84
C LEU A 66 -10.72 -10.24 15.43
N PHE A 67 -11.84 -9.61 15.78
CA PHE A 67 -13.03 -10.32 16.28
C PHE A 67 -13.61 -11.28 15.24
N ASP A 68 -13.71 -10.87 13.98
CA ASP A 68 -14.24 -11.70 12.90
C ASP A 68 -13.39 -12.95 12.68
N TRP A 69 -12.05 -12.84 12.75
CA TRP A 69 -11.15 -14.00 12.69
C TRP A 69 -11.26 -14.92 13.91
N MET A 70 -11.41 -14.36 15.12
CA MET A 70 -11.65 -15.17 16.31
C MET A 70 -13.00 -15.90 16.22
N MET A 71 -14.04 -15.26 15.68
CA MET A 71 -15.36 -15.88 15.44
C MET A 71 -15.32 -16.97 14.39
N GLN A 72 -14.38 -16.91 13.43
CA GLN A 72 -14.08 -17.99 12.48
C GLN A 72 -13.30 -19.16 13.11
N GLY A 73 -12.98 -19.08 14.41
CA GLY A 73 -12.28 -20.14 15.16
C GLY A 73 -10.77 -20.09 15.05
N LYS A 74 -10.18 -19.01 14.50
CA LYS A 74 -8.73 -18.87 14.43
C LYS A 74 -8.13 -18.57 15.80
N SER A 75 -7.02 -19.23 16.10
CA SER A 75 -6.22 -18.97 17.29
C SER A 75 -5.36 -17.71 17.11
N MET A 76 -4.89 -17.15 18.23
CA MET A 76 -4.08 -15.94 18.18
C MET A 76 -2.75 -16.08 17.41
N PRO A 77 -2.01 -17.21 17.52
CA PRO A 77 -0.83 -17.43 16.68
C PRO A 77 -1.13 -17.48 15.18
N GLU A 78 -2.26 -18.08 14.78
CA GLU A 78 -2.68 -18.14 13.37
C GLU A 78 -3.00 -16.74 12.84
N ILE A 79 -3.66 -15.90 13.65
CA ILE A 79 -3.94 -14.51 13.31
C ILE A 79 -2.64 -13.70 13.16
N GLU A 80 -1.66 -13.86 14.06
CA GLU A 80 -0.37 -13.17 13.94
C GLU A 80 0.38 -13.57 12.67
N GLU A 81 0.35 -14.85 12.31
CA GLU A 81 0.95 -15.37 11.07
C GLU A 81 0.25 -14.81 9.83
N GLU A 82 -1.08 -14.72 9.83
CA GLU A 82 -1.84 -14.11 8.74
C GLU A 82 -1.52 -12.61 8.59
N CYS A 83 -1.40 -11.87 9.70
CA CYS A 83 -0.99 -10.47 9.66
C CYS A 83 0.43 -10.30 9.11
N LEU A 84 1.34 -11.20 9.48
CA LEU A 84 2.71 -11.21 8.94
C LEU A 84 2.69 -11.51 7.43
N GLN A 85 1.91 -12.47 6.99
CA GLN A 85 1.80 -12.81 5.58
C GLN A 85 1.21 -11.65 4.76
N GLN A 86 0.22 -10.95 5.30
CA GLN A 86 -0.38 -9.77 4.68
C GLN A 86 0.62 -8.62 4.54
N VAL A 87 1.37 -8.29 5.60
CA VAL A 87 2.35 -7.20 5.55
C VAL A 87 3.52 -7.53 4.62
N GLN A 88 3.92 -8.80 4.52
CA GLN A 88 4.94 -9.24 3.57
C GLN A 88 4.48 -9.13 2.12
N THR A 89 3.21 -9.45 1.84
CA THR A 89 2.64 -9.28 0.50
C THR A 89 2.60 -7.81 0.12
N LEU A 90 2.18 -6.92 1.04
CA LEU A 90 2.25 -5.47 0.84
C LEU A 90 3.68 -5.02 0.51
N GLY A 91 4.70 -5.50 1.24
CA GLY A 91 6.10 -5.17 0.93
C GLY A 91 6.52 -5.53 -0.50
N LYS A 92 6.13 -6.73 -0.97
CA LYS A 92 6.40 -7.16 -2.37
C LYS A 92 5.71 -6.25 -3.39
N GLU A 93 4.50 -5.81 -3.10
CA GLU A 93 3.75 -4.91 -3.98
C GLU A 93 4.36 -3.50 -4.03
N LEU A 94 4.82 -3.00 -2.88
CA LEU A 94 5.57 -1.73 -2.82
C LEU A 94 6.87 -1.81 -3.62
N ASP A 95 7.59 -2.93 -3.57
CA ASP A 95 8.79 -3.16 -4.38
C ASP A 95 8.45 -3.14 -5.88
N LEU A 96 7.37 -3.79 -6.30
CA LEU A 96 6.91 -3.79 -7.69
C LEU A 96 6.50 -2.38 -8.14
N LEU A 97 5.88 -1.59 -7.26
CA LEU A 97 5.50 -0.21 -7.54
C LEU A 97 6.73 0.69 -7.73
N GLN A 98 7.81 0.47 -6.98
CA GLN A 98 9.08 1.18 -7.18
C GLN A 98 9.73 0.89 -8.54
N LEU A 99 9.52 -0.31 -9.07
CA LEU A 99 10.05 -0.72 -10.39
C LEU A 99 9.23 -0.19 -11.58
N ALA A 100 8.07 0.44 -11.34
CA ALA A 100 7.28 1.03 -12.40
C ALA A 100 8.10 2.10 -13.17
N GLY A 101 7.88 2.19 -14.49
CA GLY A 101 8.60 3.12 -15.37
C GLY A 101 8.45 4.59 -14.96
N PRO A 102 9.28 5.51 -15.50
CA PRO A 102 9.17 6.95 -15.21
C PRO A 102 7.83 7.54 -15.65
N GLU A 103 7.30 7.10 -16.80
CA GLU A 103 6.02 7.54 -17.36
C GLU A 103 4.81 6.75 -16.83
N SER A 104 4.94 6.13 -15.65
CA SER A 104 3.88 5.28 -15.12
C SER A 104 2.70 6.06 -14.55
N HIS A 105 2.83 7.37 -14.32
CA HIS A 105 1.83 8.17 -13.61
C HIS A 105 1.41 7.56 -12.26
N LEU A 106 2.31 6.82 -11.61
CA LEU A 106 2.09 6.21 -10.29
C LEU A 106 2.87 6.96 -9.22
N VAL A 107 2.26 7.16 -8.05
CA VAL A 107 2.98 7.65 -6.87
C VAL A 107 3.93 6.56 -6.40
N LYS A 108 5.23 6.85 -6.44
CA LYS A 108 6.27 5.91 -6.02
C LYS A 108 6.59 6.09 -4.53
N PRO A 109 6.54 5.01 -3.72
CA PRO A 109 7.00 5.08 -2.35
C PRO A 109 8.52 5.30 -2.36
N LEU A 110 8.99 6.25 -1.56
CA LEU A 110 10.41 6.58 -1.46
C LEU A 110 11.13 5.56 -0.58
N ARG A 111 10.52 5.22 0.55
CA ARG A 111 10.98 4.23 1.52
C ARG A 111 9.77 3.64 2.22
N TYR A 112 9.90 2.43 2.76
CA TYR A 112 8.91 1.88 3.66
C TYR A 112 9.59 1.03 4.73
N GLU A 113 8.94 0.89 5.88
CA GLU A 113 9.41 0.07 6.99
C GLU A 113 8.27 -0.81 7.49
N ILE A 114 8.56 -2.09 7.73
CA ILE A 114 7.61 -3.06 8.29
C ILE A 114 8.00 -3.36 9.73
N MET A 115 7.06 -3.22 10.65
CA MET A 115 7.31 -3.39 12.08
C MET A 115 6.14 -4.07 12.80
N LYS A 116 6.44 -4.77 13.89
CA LYS A 116 5.42 -5.34 14.78
C LYS A 116 4.83 -4.23 15.64
N ILE A 117 3.50 -4.20 15.80
CA ILE A 117 2.82 -3.20 16.62
C ILE A 117 3.21 -3.41 18.09
N PRO A 118 3.79 -2.41 18.77
CA PRO A 118 4.18 -2.55 20.18
C PRO A 118 2.99 -2.83 21.07
N GLY A 119 3.02 -3.95 21.80
CA GLY A 119 1.95 -4.35 22.74
C GLY A 119 0.65 -4.84 22.08
N GLY A 120 0.62 -5.00 20.75
CA GLY A 120 -0.53 -5.48 20.00
C GLY A 120 -0.25 -6.78 19.23
N THR A 121 -1.32 -7.50 18.90
CA THR A 121 -1.31 -8.60 17.93
C THR A 121 -1.47 -8.00 16.54
N GLY A 122 -0.35 -7.78 15.84
CA GLY A 122 -0.39 -7.21 14.50
C GLY A 122 0.93 -6.66 13.99
N TRP A 123 0.93 -6.33 12.71
CA TRP A 123 2.03 -5.74 11.97
C TRP A 123 1.57 -4.45 11.32
N GLN A 124 2.49 -3.52 11.12
CA GLN A 124 2.22 -2.31 10.36
C GLN A 124 3.35 -2.04 9.37
N ALA A 125 2.99 -1.39 8.26
CA ALA A 125 3.91 -0.83 7.31
C ALA A 125 3.80 0.70 7.36
N GLU A 126 4.93 1.38 7.51
CA GLU A 126 5.04 2.83 7.41
C GLU A 126 5.69 3.16 6.05
N ILE A 127 4.97 3.91 5.22
CA ILE A 127 5.32 4.17 3.82
C ILE A 127 5.56 5.66 3.65
N LEU A 128 6.77 6.04 3.27
CA LEU A 128 7.16 7.41 3.00
C LEU A 128 6.97 7.75 1.52
N LYS A 129 6.30 8.86 1.24
CA LYS A 129 5.93 9.30 -0.10
C LYS A 129 6.27 10.77 -0.33
N PRO A 130 6.43 11.19 -1.59
CA PRO A 130 6.53 12.61 -1.91
C PRO A 130 5.30 13.37 -1.41
N ARG A 131 5.52 14.59 -0.94
CA ARG A 131 4.43 15.49 -0.55
C ARG A 131 3.82 16.11 -1.81
N LEU A 132 2.69 15.54 -2.23
CA LEU A 132 1.95 15.97 -3.41
C LEU A 132 0.59 16.55 -3.02
N MET A 133 0.03 17.41 -3.88
CA MET A 133 -1.28 17.99 -3.65
C MET A 133 -2.39 17.02 -4.10
N PRO A 134 -3.38 16.66 -3.27
CA PRO A 134 -4.50 15.86 -3.71
C PRO A 134 -5.37 16.58 -4.75
N LEU A 135 -5.95 15.85 -5.70
CA LEU A 135 -6.85 16.38 -6.71
C LEU A 135 -8.07 17.09 -6.10
N SER A 136 -8.56 16.56 -4.98
CA SER A 136 -9.67 17.17 -4.22
C SER A 136 -9.35 18.57 -3.71
N VAL A 137 -8.07 18.90 -3.48
CA VAL A 137 -7.62 20.24 -3.10
C VAL A 137 -7.55 21.14 -4.33
N LEU A 138 -6.99 20.66 -5.45
CA LEU A 138 -6.97 21.42 -6.71
C LEU A 138 -8.38 21.86 -7.10
N ARG A 139 -9.35 20.94 -7.03
CA ARG A 139 -10.75 21.17 -7.41
C ARG A 139 -11.50 22.17 -6.53
N ARG A 140 -10.94 22.58 -5.39
CA ARG A 140 -11.50 23.67 -4.57
C ARG A 140 -11.18 25.05 -5.16
N TYR A 141 -10.09 25.16 -5.91
CA TYR A 141 -9.56 26.43 -6.43
C TYR A 141 -9.59 26.52 -7.95
N HIS A 142 -9.64 25.37 -8.64
CA HIS A 142 -9.62 25.28 -10.10
C HIS A 142 -10.68 24.31 -10.60
N THR A 143 -11.38 24.69 -11.66
CA THR A 143 -12.30 23.81 -12.38
C THR A 143 -11.58 23.29 -13.62
N LEU A 144 -11.37 21.98 -13.67
CA LEU A 144 -10.71 21.36 -14.83
C LEU A 144 -11.52 21.60 -16.10
N THR A 145 -10.84 22.06 -17.15
CA THR A 145 -11.42 22.14 -18.48
C THR A 145 -11.65 20.74 -19.06
N PRO A 146 -12.51 20.57 -20.08
CA PRO A 146 -12.71 19.27 -20.73
C PRO A 146 -11.41 18.64 -21.27
N GLY A 147 -10.46 19.46 -21.72
CA GLY A 147 -9.14 19.01 -22.14
C GLY A 147 -8.29 18.49 -20.99
N GLU A 148 -8.31 19.17 -19.83
CA GLU A 148 -7.61 18.73 -18.63
C GLU A 148 -8.24 17.47 -18.02
N GLU A 149 -9.56 17.33 -18.03
CA GLU A 149 -10.24 16.11 -17.58
C GLU A 149 -9.91 14.91 -18.50
N SER A 150 -9.82 15.14 -19.81
CA SER A 150 -9.39 14.12 -20.76
C SER A 150 -7.92 13.72 -20.53
N LEU A 151 -7.05 14.68 -20.26
CA LEU A 151 -5.65 14.42 -19.93
C LEU A 151 -5.51 13.61 -18.63
N LEU A 152 -6.23 14.02 -17.58
CA LEU A 152 -6.33 13.31 -16.31
C LEU A 152 -6.75 11.85 -16.54
N ALA A 153 -7.84 11.61 -17.27
CA ALA A 153 -8.32 10.26 -17.56
C ALA A 153 -7.28 9.42 -18.31
N ASN A 154 -6.57 10.01 -19.29
CA ASN A 154 -5.54 9.33 -20.06
C ASN A 154 -4.32 8.94 -19.21
N GLN A 155 -3.84 9.84 -18.34
CA GLN A 155 -2.72 9.58 -17.44
C GLN A 155 -3.07 8.52 -16.40
N LEU A 156 -4.27 8.57 -15.82
CA LEU A 156 -4.75 7.54 -14.89
C LEU A 156 -4.96 6.19 -15.59
N ALA A 157 -5.41 6.17 -16.84
CA ALA A 157 -5.50 4.95 -17.63
C ALA A 157 -4.12 4.33 -17.88
N ALA A 158 -3.11 5.16 -18.18
CA ALA A 158 -1.72 4.69 -18.28
C ALA A 158 -1.22 4.11 -16.95
N ALA A 159 -1.50 4.77 -15.83
CA ALA A 159 -1.18 4.27 -14.50
C ALA A 159 -1.82 2.91 -14.19
N LEU A 160 -3.11 2.75 -14.49
CA LEU A 160 -3.81 1.47 -14.30
C LEU A 160 -3.25 0.35 -15.17
N ARG A 161 -2.82 0.65 -16.40
CA ARG A 161 -2.16 -0.35 -17.27
C ARG A 161 -0.82 -0.80 -16.71
N GLU A 162 0.01 0.14 -16.24
CA GLU A 162 1.28 -0.18 -15.59
C GLU A 162 1.08 -0.94 -14.29
N ALA A 163 0.10 -0.54 -13.48
CA ALA A 163 -0.30 -1.27 -12.28
C ALA A 163 -0.68 -2.72 -12.60
N LYS A 164 -1.51 -2.94 -13.63
CA LYS A 164 -1.95 -4.28 -14.03
C LYS A 164 -0.80 -5.15 -14.56
N LYS A 165 0.18 -4.57 -15.27
CA LYS A 165 1.43 -5.29 -15.64
C LYS A 165 2.22 -5.74 -14.40
N ALA A 166 2.23 -4.93 -13.35
CA ALA A 166 2.84 -5.22 -12.07
C ALA A 166 1.95 -6.07 -11.12
N ARG A 167 0.77 -6.53 -11.59
CA ARG A 167 -0.24 -7.25 -10.78
C ARG A 167 -0.70 -6.48 -9.53
N LEU A 168 -0.66 -5.15 -9.61
CA LEU A 168 -1.23 -4.25 -8.62
C LEU A 168 -2.66 -3.93 -9.04
N HIS A 169 -3.61 -4.05 -8.11
CA HIS A 169 -5.03 -3.88 -8.42
C HIS A 169 -5.67 -2.81 -7.53
N LYS A 170 -6.51 -1.99 -8.15
CA LYS A 170 -7.34 -0.98 -7.50
C LYS A 170 -8.77 -1.10 -8.00
N ASN A 171 -9.68 -1.55 -7.14
CA ASN A 171 -11.07 -1.82 -7.52
C ASN A 171 -11.82 -0.53 -7.89
N ARG A 172 -11.51 0.56 -7.20
CA ARG A 172 -12.14 1.85 -7.42
C ARG A 172 -11.10 2.94 -7.23
N VAL A 173 -11.04 3.87 -8.17
CA VAL A 173 -10.22 5.07 -8.03
C VAL A 173 -11.10 6.19 -7.49
N LEU A 174 -10.72 6.72 -6.33
CA LEU A 174 -11.35 7.86 -5.70
C LEU A 174 -10.54 9.14 -5.98
N GLU A 175 -11.17 10.31 -5.82
CA GLU A 175 -10.45 11.59 -5.92
C GLU A 175 -9.30 11.70 -4.90
N SER A 176 -9.38 11.02 -3.75
CA SER A 176 -8.34 10.99 -2.72
C SER A 176 -7.09 10.20 -3.13
N ASP A 177 -7.22 9.35 -4.15
CA ASP A 177 -6.12 8.55 -4.66
C ASP A 177 -5.31 9.26 -5.73
N VAL A 178 -5.78 10.44 -6.16
CA VAL A 178 -5.17 11.18 -7.27
C VAL A 178 -4.45 12.40 -6.72
N TYR A 179 -3.20 12.53 -7.12
CA TYR A 179 -2.33 13.63 -6.75
C TYR A 179 -1.89 14.41 -7.97
N VAL A 180 -1.56 15.68 -7.76
CA VAL A 180 -1.04 16.60 -8.77
C VAL A 180 0.44 16.77 -8.48
N ALA A 181 1.29 16.33 -9.41
CA ALA A 181 2.74 16.47 -9.28
C ALA A 181 3.23 17.83 -9.74
N GLN A 182 2.70 18.28 -10.88
CA GLN A 182 2.93 19.60 -11.46
C GLN A 182 1.73 19.98 -12.33
N GLU A 183 1.79 21.15 -12.96
CA GLU A 183 0.76 21.57 -13.90
C GLU A 183 0.55 20.49 -14.98
N HIS A 184 -0.70 20.03 -15.13
CA HIS A 184 -1.10 18.99 -16.09
C HIS A 184 -0.46 17.61 -15.89
N GLU A 185 0.10 17.33 -14.72
CA GLU A 185 0.60 15.99 -14.36
C GLU A 185 -0.13 15.43 -13.14
N PHE A 186 -0.88 14.36 -13.38
CA PHE A 186 -1.66 13.63 -12.41
C PHE A 186 -1.04 12.27 -12.15
N LEU A 187 -0.92 11.92 -10.87
CA LEU A 187 -0.39 10.65 -10.39
C LEU A 187 -1.45 9.88 -9.60
N LEU A 188 -1.48 8.57 -9.80
CA LEU A 188 -2.34 7.63 -9.07
C LEU A 188 -1.57 6.99 -7.92
N ASP A 189 -2.12 7.10 -6.72
CA ASP A 189 -1.64 6.40 -5.55
C ASP A 189 -2.38 5.05 -5.38
N LEU A 190 -1.60 3.97 -5.40
CA LEU A 190 -2.09 2.61 -5.21
C LEU A 190 -1.88 2.09 -3.78
N THR A 191 -1.16 2.83 -2.94
CA THR A 191 -0.75 2.33 -1.62
C THR A 191 -1.79 2.57 -0.53
N GLY A 192 -2.71 3.52 -0.74
CA GLY A 192 -3.82 3.82 0.17
C GLY A 192 -5.06 2.91 0.03
N LEU A 193 -4.88 1.66 -0.39
CA LEU A 193 -5.99 0.80 -0.83
C LEU A 193 -6.52 -0.20 0.19
N ASP A 194 -7.76 -0.62 -0.06
CA ASP A 194 -8.54 -1.73 0.49
C ASP A 194 -7.80 -3.08 0.47
N TRP A 195 -6.76 -3.19 1.28
CA TRP A 195 -6.03 -4.40 1.63
C TRP A 195 -6.80 -5.30 2.62
N PRO A 196 -6.76 -6.63 2.50
CA PRO A 196 -6.16 -7.37 1.39
C PRO A 196 -6.92 -7.10 0.10
N VAL A 197 -6.17 -6.92 -0.99
CA VAL A 197 -6.72 -6.95 -2.34
C VAL A 197 -7.31 -8.35 -2.53
N VAL A 198 -8.62 -8.49 -2.33
CA VAL A 198 -9.33 -9.69 -2.76
C VAL A 198 -9.21 -9.70 -4.28
N PRO A 199 -8.70 -10.77 -4.91
CA PRO A 199 -8.73 -10.90 -6.36
C PRO A 199 -10.20 -10.88 -6.79
N GLN A 200 -10.68 -9.73 -7.26
CA GLN A 200 -12.01 -9.62 -7.84
C GLN A 200 -11.92 -9.89 -9.34
N GLU A 201 -13.08 -10.21 -9.93
CA GLU A 201 -13.21 -10.35 -11.39
C GLU A 201 -12.53 -9.16 -12.07
N GLU A 202 -11.64 -9.47 -13.01
CA GLU A 202 -10.84 -8.46 -13.69
C GLU A 202 -11.74 -7.44 -14.38
N CYS A 203 -11.81 -6.22 -13.82
CA CYS A 203 -12.44 -5.11 -14.52
C CYS A 203 -11.50 -4.66 -15.63
N ASP A 204 -11.77 -5.11 -16.85
CA ASP A 204 -11.01 -4.80 -18.06
C ASP A 204 -11.44 -3.49 -18.73
N THR A 205 -12.18 -2.63 -18.03
CA THR A 205 -12.64 -1.33 -18.54
C THR A 205 -12.09 -0.19 -17.71
N LEU A 206 -12.14 1.02 -18.27
CA LEU A 206 -11.79 2.25 -17.54
C LEU A 206 -12.94 2.76 -16.63
N GLU A 207 -13.92 1.90 -16.31
CA GLU A 207 -15.05 2.26 -15.45
C GLU A 207 -14.60 2.69 -14.04
N THR A 208 -13.47 2.16 -13.57
CA THR A 208 -12.88 2.52 -12.27
C THR A 208 -12.52 4.00 -12.14
N LEU A 209 -12.39 4.74 -13.26
CA LEU A 209 -12.07 6.16 -13.30
C LEU A 209 -13.30 7.09 -13.31
N VAL A 210 -14.50 6.53 -13.46
CA VAL A 210 -15.74 7.32 -13.65
C VAL A 210 -16.02 8.26 -12.49
N ASP A 211 -15.60 7.93 -11.27
CA ASP A 211 -15.82 8.79 -10.10
C ASP A 211 -14.81 9.93 -9.97
N VAL A 212 -13.70 9.85 -10.71
CA VAL A 212 -12.68 10.90 -10.74
C VAL A 212 -13.01 11.97 -11.78
N VAL A 213 -13.73 11.64 -12.85
CA VAL A 213 -14.07 12.57 -13.93
C VAL A 213 -15.45 13.20 -13.69
N ARG A 214 -15.61 14.50 -13.97
CA ARG A 214 -16.90 15.22 -13.80
C ARG A 214 -17.65 15.38 -15.12
N ASP A 215 -16.94 15.45 -16.24
CA ASP A 215 -17.51 15.54 -17.59
C ASP A 215 -18.41 14.32 -17.91
N PRO A 216 -19.71 14.53 -18.20
CA PRO A 216 -20.66 13.45 -18.42
C PRO A 216 -20.37 12.62 -19.69
N ASP A 217 -19.88 13.26 -20.76
CA ASP A 217 -19.58 12.59 -22.03
C ASP A 217 -18.34 11.72 -21.87
N LEU A 218 -17.32 12.23 -21.19
CA LEU A 218 -16.11 11.46 -20.86
C LEU A 218 -16.44 10.28 -19.93
N ARG A 219 -17.30 10.47 -18.92
CA ARG A 219 -17.77 9.37 -18.05
C ARG A 219 -18.49 8.27 -18.83
N GLN A 220 -19.28 8.61 -19.85
CA GLN A 220 -19.95 7.61 -20.69
C GLN A 220 -18.95 6.83 -21.55
N ARG A 221 -17.92 7.51 -22.08
CA ARG A 221 -16.84 6.87 -22.85
C ARG A 221 -16.04 5.89 -22.01
N LEU A 222 -15.62 6.29 -20.81
CA LEU A 222 -14.77 5.46 -19.91
C LEU A 222 -15.44 4.13 -19.53
N ARG A 223 -16.76 4.11 -19.33
CA ARG A 223 -17.51 2.87 -19.03
C ARG A 223 -17.43 1.82 -20.14
N ARG A 224 -17.25 2.24 -21.39
CA ARG A 224 -17.22 1.36 -22.56
C ARG A 224 -15.81 1.11 -23.07
N GLN A 225 -14.84 1.89 -22.61
CA GLN A 225 -13.47 1.84 -23.09
C GLN A 225 -12.70 0.74 -22.36
N PRO A 226 -12.07 -0.19 -23.09
CA PRO A 226 -11.27 -1.22 -22.46
C PRO A 226 -9.98 -0.61 -21.89
N LEU A 227 -9.49 -1.19 -20.79
CA LEU A 227 -8.23 -0.82 -20.17
C LEU A 227 -7.06 -1.15 -21.10
N PHE A 228 -7.14 -2.25 -21.85
CA PHE A 228 -6.17 -2.62 -22.89
C PHE A 228 -6.80 -2.63 -24.28
N GLY A 229 -6.02 -2.23 -25.29
CA GLY A 229 -6.46 -2.12 -26.68
C GLY A 229 -6.51 -0.67 -27.15
N ASP A 230 -6.41 -0.49 -28.47
CA ASP A 230 -6.47 0.84 -29.08
C ASP A 230 -7.88 1.41 -29.03
N VAL A 231 -7.95 2.72 -28.76
CA VAL A 231 -9.15 3.51 -28.99
C VAL A 231 -9.29 3.61 -30.51
N SER A 232 -10.06 2.72 -31.13
CA SER A 232 -10.47 2.95 -32.51
C SER A 232 -11.28 4.24 -32.54
N GLU A 233 -10.69 5.28 -33.12
CA GLU A 233 -11.35 6.54 -33.47
C GLU A 233 -12.58 6.32 -34.36
#